data_AF-A0A2L2Z7R8-F1
#
_entry.id   AF-A0A2L2Z7R8-F1
#
_cell.length_a   1.000
_cell.length_b   1.000
_cell.length_c   1.000
_cell.angle_alpha   90.00
_cell.angle_beta   90.00
_cell.angle_gamma   90.00
#
_symmetry.space_group_name_H-M   'P 1'
#
loop_
_entity.id
_entity.type
_entity.pdbx_description
1 polymer ?
#
loop_
_entity_poly.entity_id
_entity_poly.type
_entity_poly.pdbx_seq_one_letter_code
_entity_poly.pdbx_strand_id
1 'polypeptide(L)' 'QDEGIHQLEALLFTIKKINSDPKILPGIKLGVLALDSCDSTAYALEQTLDFINGFIARNNAHNDKH' A
#
# COMPACT_ATOMS: atom_id res chain seq x y z
N GLN A 1 -13.84 -18.02 -7.23
CA GLN A 1 -13.63 -16.56 -7.08
C GLN A 1 -13.07 -16.35 -5.68
N ASP A 2 -11.80 -16.68 -5.45
CA ASP A 2 -11.16 -16.52 -4.12
C ASP A 2 -9.71 -16.06 -4.25
N GLU A 3 -9.22 -15.85 -5.47
CA GLU A 3 -7.80 -15.58 -5.72
C GLU A 3 -7.37 -14.22 -5.14
N GLY A 4 -8.17 -13.18 -5.34
CA GLY A 4 -7.90 -11.86 -4.77
C GLY A 4 -7.84 -11.85 -3.24
N ILE A 5 -8.68 -12.66 -2.57
CA ILE A 5 -8.65 -12.80 -1.10
C ILE A 5 -7.36 -13.49 -0.66
N HIS A 6 -6.99 -14.61 -1.28
CA HIS A 6 -5.75 -15.31 -0.94
C HIS A 6 -4.51 -14.45 -1.22
N GLN A 7 -4.50 -13.67 -2.31
CA GLN A 7 -3.42 -12.73 -2.61
C GLN A 7 -3.32 -11.63 -1.56
N LEU A 8 -4.45 -11.07 -1.12
CA LEU A 8 -4.49 -10.08 -0.05
C LEU A 8 -4.00 -10.65 1.28
N GLU A 9 -4.44 -11.86 1.65
CA GLU A 9 -3.98 -12.54 2.86
C GLU A 9 -2.48 -12.84 2.82
N ALA A 10 -1.95 -13.30 1.68
CA ALA A 10 -0.52 -13.55 1.49
C ALA A 10 0.32 -12.27 1.65
N LEU A 11 -0.16 -11.14 1.12
CA LEU A 11 0.46 -9.83 1.30
C LEU A 11 0.51 -9.44 2.80
N LEU A 12 -0.62 -9.52 3.50
CA LEU A 12 -0.72 -9.18 4.92
C LEU A 12 0.14 -10.11 5.80
N PHE A 13 0.13 -11.40 5.51
CA PHE A 13 0.96 -12.39 6.20
C PHE A 13 2.45 -12.07 6.03
N THR A 14 2.87 -11.74 4.81
CA THR A 14 4.26 -11.42 4.49
C THR A 14 4.73 -10.16 5.23
N ILE A 15 3.93 -9.10 5.22
CA ILE A 15 4.24 -7.86 5.96
C ILE A 15 4.35 -8.12 7.46
N LYS A 16 3.42 -8.91 8.02
CA LYS A 16 3.47 -9.30 9.43
C LYS A 16 4.76 -10.06 9.75
N LYS A 17 5.21 -10.93 8.85
CA LYS A 17 6.46 -11.67 9.03
C LYS A 17 7.68 -10.77 8.98
N ILE A 18 7.76 -9.86 8.01
CA ILE A 18 8.85 -8.87 7.93
C ILE A 18 8.91 -8.04 9.21
N ASN A 19 7.79 -7.45 9.64
CA ASN A 19 7.74 -6.61 10.83
C ASN A 19 8.02 -7.35 12.15
N SER A 20 7.93 -8.68 12.18
CA SER A 20 8.20 -9.50 13.36
C SER A 20 9.62 -10.05 13.40
N ASP A 21 10.36 -10.00 12.29
CA ASP A 21 11.73 -10.50 12.22
C ASP A 21 12.72 -9.36 12.53
N PRO A 22 13.43 -9.40 13.67
CA PRO A 22 14.37 -8.35 14.05
C PRO A 22 15.59 -8.25 13.11
N LYS A 23 15.80 -9.23 12.22
CA LYS A 23 16.88 -9.21 11.22
C LYS A 23 16.48 -8.50 9.92
N ILE A 24 15.19 -8.32 9.68
CA ILE A 24 14.68 -7.73 8.44
C ILE A 24 14.12 -6.34 8.76
N LEU A 25 14.73 -5.30 8.18
CA LEU A 25 14.34 -3.89 8.37
C LEU A 25 14.24 -3.46 9.86
N PRO A 26 15.31 -3.64 10.66
CA PRO A 26 15.29 -3.27 12.07
C PRO A 26 14.99 -1.77 12.25
N GLY A 27 14.06 -1.46 13.16
CA GLY A 27 13.64 -0.09 13.45
C GLY A 27 12.65 0.52 12.45
N ILE A 28 12.24 -0.22 11.41
CA ILE A 28 11.25 0.21 10.42
C ILE A 28 10.01 -0.68 10.54
N LYS A 29 8.82 -0.08 10.51
CA LYS A 29 7.54 -0.82 10.38
C LYS A 29 6.96 -0.60 9.00
N LEU A 30 6.78 -1.68 8.25
CA LEU A 30 6.07 -1.68 6.98
C LEU A 30 4.56 -1.58 7.22
N GLY A 31 3.94 -0.57 6.61
CA GLY A 31 2.49 -0.50 6.41
C GLY A 31 2.10 -0.92 5.00
N VAL A 32 0.81 -1.01 4.72
CA VAL A 32 0.28 -1.33 3.38
C VAL A 32 -1.04 -0.65 3.13
N LEU A 33 -1.26 -0.27 1.88
CA LEU A 33 -2.54 0.11 1.31
C LEU A 33 -2.82 -0.85 0.16
N ALA A 34 -3.88 -1.64 0.28
CA ALA A 34 -4.34 -2.55 -0.76
C ALA A 34 -5.63 -1.99 -1.37
N LEU A 35 -5.68 -1.91 -2.70
CA LEU A 35 -6.81 -1.38 -3.47
C LEU A 35 -7.34 -2.49 -4.38
N ASP A 36 -8.65 -2.66 -4.41
CA ASP A 36 -9.30 -3.64 -5.29
C ASP A 36 -9.34 -3.11 -6.72
N SER A 37 -8.96 -3.93 -7.69
CA SER A 37 -9.05 -3.57 -9.11
C SER A 37 -10.41 -3.94 -9.73
N CYS A 38 -11.22 -4.76 -9.04
CA CYS A 38 -12.49 -5.29 -9.53
C CYS A 38 -12.39 -5.88 -10.95
N ASP A 39 -11.24 -6.49 -11.28
CA ASP A 39 -10.88 -6.99 -12.63
C ASP A 39 -11.00 -5.94 -13.76
N SER A 40 -11.00 -4.65 -13.41
CA SER A 40 -11.18 -3.52 -14.32
C SER A 40 -9.93 -2.66 -14.39
N THR A 41 -9.28 -2.64 -15.56
CA THR A 41 -8.10 -1.80 -15.80
C THR A 41 -8.40 -0.31 -15.64
N ALA A 42 -9.60 0.14 -16.02
CA ALA A 42 -10.01 1.54 -15.86
C ALA A 42 -10.14 1.92 -14.39
N TYR A 43 -10.75 1.05 -13.58
CA TYR A 43 -10.89 1.27 -12.14
C TYR A 43 -9.53 1.25 -11.43
N ALA A 44 -8.67 0.28 -11.75
CA ALA A 44 -7.31 0.21 -11.24
C ALA A 44 -6.49 1.47 -11.58
N LEU A 45 -6.64 2.02 -12.80
CA LEU A 45 -5.98 3.25 -13.21
C LEU A 45 -6.46 4.45 -12.41
N GLU A 46 -7.77 4.62 -12.23
CA GLU A 46 -8.36 5.69 -11.43
C GLU A 46 -7.83 5.65 -9.99
N GLN A 47 -7.88 4.47 -9.36
CA GLN A 47 -7.33 4.24 -8.02
C GLN A 47 -5.83 4.56 -7.94
N THR A 48 -5.06 4.26 -8.98
CA THR A 48 -3.62 4.57 -9.05
C THR A 48 -3.36 6.07 -9.15
N LEU A 49 -4.16 6.81 -9.92
CA LEU A 49 -4.05 8.27 -10.04
C LEU A 49 -4.38 8.96 -8.72
N ASP A 50 -5.46 8.54 -8.07
CA ASP A 50 -5.84 9.07 -6.75
C ASP A 50 -4.76 8.84 -5.70
N PHE A 51 -4.14 7.66 -5.71
CA PHE A 51 -3.01 7.34 -4.84
C PHE A 51 -1.83 8.31 -5.04
N ILE A 52 -1.45 8.57 -6.29
CA ILE A 52 -0.34 9.49 -6.62
C ILE A 52 -0.69 10.93 -6.23
N ASN A 53 -1.90 11.38 -6.54
CA ASN A 53 -2.36 12.73 -6.20
C ASN A 53 -2.36 12.97 -4.69
N GLY A 54 -2.84 12.00 -3.90
CA GLY A 54 -2.80 12.07 -2.44
C GLY A 54 -1.36 12.16 -1.90
N PHE A 55 -0.42 11.44 -2.50
CA PHE A 55 0.99 11.50 -2.12
C PHE A 55 1.60 12.89 -2.40
N ILE A 56 1.34 13.46 -3.57
CA ILE A 56 1.81 14.79 -3.96
C ILE A 56 1.22 15.87 -3.04
N ALA A 57 -0.09 15.81 -2.79
CA ALA A 57 -0.77 16.78 -1.92
C ALA A 57 -0.19 16.77 -0.50
N ARG A 58 0.06 15.59 0.07
CA ARG A 58 0.70 15.45 1.39
C ARG A 58 2.11 16.05 1.41
N ASN A 59 2.89 15.84 0.34
CA ASN A 59 4.25 16.37 0.26
C ASN A 59 4.25 17.89 0.14
N ASN A 60 3.37 18.47 -0.68
CA ASN A 60 3.23 19.92 -0.80
C ASN A 60 2.84 20.55 0.55
N ALA A 61 1.85 19.97 1.24
CA ALA A 61 1.44 20.42 2.56
C ALA A 61 2.54 20.31 3.64
N HIS A 62 3.51 19.40 3.48
CA HIS A 62 4.68 19.33 4.33
C HIS A 62 5.68 20.46 4.00
N ASN A 63 5.89 20.75 2.73
CA ASN A 63 6.81 21.80 2.28
C ASN A 63 6.34 23.21 2.67
N ASP A 64 5.03 23.46 2.67
CA ASP A 64 4.45 24.75 3.07
C ASP A 64 4.50 25.01 4.60
N LYS A 65 4.89 24.01 5.40
CA LYS A 65 5.03 24.12 6.86
C LYS A 65 6.47 24.42 7.32
N HIS A 66 7.43 24.50 6.41
CA HIS A 66 8.80 24.94 6.67
C HIS A 66 9.00 26.37 6.18
#